data_AF-A0A963DN78-F1
#
_entry.id   AF-A0A963DN78-F1
#
_cell.length_a   1.000
_cell.length_b   1.000
_cell.length_c   1.000
_cell.angle_alpha   90.00
_cell.angle_beta   90.00
_cell.angle_gamma   90.00
#
_symmetry.space_group_name_H-M   'P 1'
#
loop_
_entity.id
_entity.type
_entity.pdbx_description
1 polymer ?
#
loop_
_entity_poly.entity_id
_entity_poly.type
_entity_poly.pdbx_seq_one_letter_code
_entity_poly.pdbx_strand_id
1 'polypeptide(L)' 'MAISKTATLTFRIDPSLKEALRIAASLDHRSIANMIEVLIRNHCEQRGIAISGSEKRSGER' A
#
# COMPACT_ATOMS: atom_id res chain seq x y z
N MET A 1 -1.54 23.07 -9.87
CA MET A 1 -0.78 22.39 -8.80
C MET A 1 -0.83 20.89 -9.05
N ALA A 2 0.29 20.24 -9.36
CA ALA A 2 0.33 18.79 -9.47
C ALA A 2 0.22 18.19 -8.07
N ILE A 3 -0.95 17.64 -7.73
CA ILE A 3 -1.12 16.82 -6.53
C ILE A 3 -0.18 15.63 -6.71
N SER A 4 0.92 15.60 -5.95
CA SER A 4 1.82 14.47 -5.92
C SER A 4 1.03 13.26 -5.41
N LYS A 5 0.54 12.44 -6.36
CA LYS A 5 -0.26 11.24 -6.10
C LYS A 5 0.48 10.19 -5.28
N THR A 6 1.80 10.33 -5.16
CA THR A 6 2.69 9.38 -4.49
C THR A 6 3.69 10.12 -3.60
N ALA A 7 4.00 9.51 -2.45
CA ALA A 7 5.07 9.93 -1.56
C ALA A 7 6.06 8.77 -1.39
N THR A 8 7.35 9.07 -1.31
CA THR A 8 8.39 8.04 -1.13
C THR A 8 8.49 7.64 0.34
N LEU A 9 8.37 6.35 0.64
CA LEU A 9 8.57 5.77 1.97
C LEU A 9 9.85 4.93 1.98
N THR A 10 10.81 5.28 2.84
CA THR A 10 12.04 4.51 3.05
C THR A 10 12.05 3.91 4.45
N PHE A 11 12.12 2.59 4.55
CA PHE A 11 12.15 1.87 5.82
C PHE A 11 13.17 0.74 5.75
N ARG A 12 13.78 0.41 6.90
CA ARG A 12 14.70 -0.73 7.03
C ARG A 12 13.89 -1.93 7.51
N ILE A 13 14.07 -3.06 6.85
CA ILE A 13 13.51 -4.35 7.25
C ILE A 13 14.58 -5.40 7.25
N ASP A 14 14.30 -6.47 7.98
CA ASP A 14 15.11 -7.67 7.95
C ASP A 14 15.17 -8.24 6.51
N PRO A 15 16.34 -8.69 6.03
CA PRO A 15 16.48 -9.25 4.69
C PRO A 15 15.60 -10.47 4.46
N SER A 16 15.35 -11.31 5.48
CA SER A 16 14.45 -12.46 5.35
C SER A 16 13.00 -12.02 5.13
N LEU A 17 12.57 -10.93 5.78
CA LEU A 17 11.24 -10.36 5.59
C LEU A 17 11.08 -9.76 4.19
N LYS A 18 12.13 -9.12 3.65
CA LYS A 18 12.12 -8.59 2.28
C LYS A 18 11.88 -9.69 1.25
N GLU A 19 12.54 -10.84 1.41
CA GLU A 19 12.37 -11.97 0.49
C GLU A 19 10.97 -12.58 0.59
N ALA A 20 10.44 -12.75 1.81
CA ALA A 20 9.06 -13.19 2.01
C ALA A 20 8.05 -12.23 1.35
N LEU A 21 8.24 -10.92 1.51
CA LEU A 21 7.41 -9.90 0.88
C LEU A 21 7.50 -9.96 -0.66
N ARG A 22 8.70 -10.21 -1.20
CA ARG A 22 8.90 -10.37 -2.64
C ARG A 22 8.15 -11.58 -3.19
N ILE A 23 8.19 -12.71 -2.49
CA ILE A 23 7.45 -13.92 -2.87
C ILE A 23 5.95 -13.64 -2.84
N ALA A 24 5.45 -13.05 -1.75
CA ALA A 24 4.03 -12.72 -1.62
C ALA A 24 3.55 -11.76 -2.73
N ALA A 25 4.33 -10.72 -3.03
CA ALA A 25 4.03 -9.79 -4.12
C ALA A 25 4.02 -10.51 -5.49
N SER A 26 4.98 -11.41 -5.72
CA SER A 26 5.04 -12.22 -6.95
C SER A 26 3.84 -13.15 -7.10
N LEU A 27 3.36 -13.74 -6.01
CA LEU A 27 2.18 -14.62 -6.01
C LEU A 27 0.90 -13.84 -6.33
N ASP A 28 0.79 -12.60 -5.85
CA ASP A 28 -0.37 -11.73 -6.12
C ASP A 28 -0.27 -10.99 -7.47
N HIS A 29 0.77 -11.26 -8.26
CA HIS A 29 1.06 -10.56 -9.52
C HIS A 29 1.16 -9.02 -9.37
N ARG A 30 1.65 -8.55 -8.22
CA ARG A 30 1.79 -7.12 -7.91
C ARG A 30 3.23 -6.77 -7.60
N SER A 31 3.60 -5.51 -7.82
CA SER A 31 4.89 -4.98 -7.37
C SER A 31 4.97 -4.94 -5.84
N ILE A 32 6.18 -5.03 -5.28
CA ILE A 32 6.44 -4.93 -3.84
C ILE A 32 5.82 -3.65 -3.24
N ALA A 33 5.92 -2.53 -3.94
CA ALA A 33 5.32 -1.26 -3.51
C ALA A 33 3.79 -1.38 -3.33
N ASN A 34 3.11 -1.94 -4.33
CA ASN A 34 1.65 -2.12 -4.29
C ASN A 34 1.25 -3.14 -3.21
N MET A 35 2.05 -4.18 -2.99
CA MET A 35 1.83 -5.13 -1.90
C MET A 35 1.92 -4.44 -0.53
N ILE A 36 2.91 -3.56 -0.33
CA ILE A 36 3.02 -2.74 0.88
C ILE A 36 1.82 -1.80 1.04
N GLU A 37 1.35 -1.16 -0.03
CA GLU A 37 0.15 -0.32 0.03
C GLU A 37 -1.09 -1.10 0.48
N VAL A 38 -1.30 -2.31 -0.03
CA VAL A 38 -2.41 -3.18 0.37
C VAL A 38 -2.29 -3.57 1.84
N LEU A 39 -1.09 -3.98 2.29
CA LEU A 39 -0.85 -4.35 3.69
C LEU A 39 -1.09 -3.17 4.64
N ILE A 40 -0.62 -1.98 4.30
CA ILE A 40 -0.83 -0.76 5.10
C ILE A 40 -2.32 -0.42 5.13
N ARG A 41 -3.01 -0.46 3.98
CA ARG A 41 -4.45 -0.17 3.91
C ARG A 41 -5.26 -1.15 4.75
N ASN A 42 -5.00 -2.45 4.62
CA ASN A 42 -5.69 -3.47 5.40
C ASN A 42 -5.44 -3.30 6.91
N HIS A 43 -4.20 -3.00 7.31
CA HIS A 43 -3.86 -2.73 8.69
C HIS A 43 -4.60 -1.51 9.26
N CYS A 44 -4.69 -0.43 8.48
CA CYS A 44 -5.45 0.75 8.85
C CYS A 44 -6.96 0.46 8.95
N GLU A 45 -7.53 -0.26 7.99
CA GLU A 45 -8.96 -0.63 8.00
C GLU A 45 -9.31 -1.49 9.21
N GLN A 46 -8.49 -2.51 9.52
CA GLN A 46 -8.67 -3.37 10.70
C GLN A 46 -8.59 -2.59 12.03
N ARG A 47 -7.84 -1.48 12.04
CA ARG A 47 -7.66 -0.63 13.23
C ARG A 47 -8.55 0.61 13.25
N GLY A 48 -9.41 0.80 12.24
CA GLY A 48 -10.25 1.99 12.11
C GLY A 48 -9.48 3.28 11.86
N ILE A 49 -8.24 3.20 11.35
CA ILE A 49 -7.44 4.37 10.99
C ILE A 49 -7.92 4.89 9.63
N ALA A 50 -8.52 6.08 9.62
CA ALA A 50 -8.99 6.71 8.39
C ALA A 50 -7.81 7.16 7.51
N ILE A 51 -7.67 6.55 6.34
CA ILE A 51 -6.75 7.01 5.30
C ILE A 51 -7.47 8.10 4.48
N SER A 52 -7.33 9.36 4.92
CA SER A 52 -7.83 10.54 4.20
C SER A 52 -7.07 10.69 2.88
N GLY A 53 -7.64 10.18 1.78
CA GLY A 53 -7.01 10.18 0.46
C GLY A 53 -7.61 9.19 -0.53
N SER A 54 -8.41 8.22 -0.07
CA SER A 54 -9.40 7.58 -0.94
C SER A 54 -10.55 8.56 -1.16
N GLU A 55 -10.33 9.55 -2.02
CA GLU A 55 -11.43 10.23 -2.71
C GLU A 55 -12.27 9.12 -3.34
N LYS A 56 -13.39 8.87 -2.68
CA LYS A 56 -14.46 8.04 -3.19
C LYS A 56 -14.80 8.64 -4.55
N ARG A 57 -14.42 7.96 -5.65
CA ARG A 57 -15.23 8.00 -6.87
C ARG A 57 -16.52 7.24 -6.60
N SER A 58 -17.28 7.73 -5.63
CA SER A 58 -18.70 7.49 -5.50
C SER A 58 -19.33 8.61 -6.32
N GLY A 59 -19.89 8.24 -7.47
CA GLY A 59 -20.59 9.15 -8.36
C GLY A 59 -19.90 9.30 -9.70
N GLU A 60 -20.35 8.51 -10.68
CA GLU A 60 -21.15 9.09 -11.75
C GLU A 60 -22.21 8.06 -12.17
N ARG A 61 -23.36 8.58 -12.61
CA ARG A 61 -24.68 7.95 -12.66
C ARG A 61 -24.80 6.78 -13.64
#